data_AF-A0A7K2PF17-F1
#
_entry.id   AF-A0A7K2PF17-F1
#
_cell.length_a   1.000
_cell.length_b   1.000
_cell.length_c   1.000
_cell.angle_alpha   90.00
_cell.angle_beta   90.00
_cell.angle_gamma   90.00
#
_symmetry.space_group_name_H-M   'P 1'
#
loop_
_entity.id
_entity.type
_entity.pdbx_description
1 polymer ?
#
loop_
_entity_poly.entity_id
_entity_poly.type
_entity_poly.pdbx_seq_one_letter_code
_entity_poly.pdbx_strand_id
1 'polypeptide(L)'
;MSDSSRDTAEGAGWGSARLGEYKRLMPPKVEKISWLNPRTLWAARNGVLASWFGDPTGRTRSRWVAQRAAAGAPADKVIRRADPERFSFMVIGDTGEGDDPQYAVVPGFLRVSQDTRFAVVASDVIYPVGSADDYGTKFFRPYQDYPAPIYAIPGNHDWYEDLGAFMRVFCDDAPPLDPEPAPRPLTRAWLRSLLWHRPRANDGQHLDEARRLRAEPTQQAVQPGPYWAVDAGPLRIIGIDTGLLGALDAEQGGWLREVSRGPRPKILITGSPLYVDGEHHPCAIEGGGTVDDIVRDPEHHYVAAIGGDIHNYQRYPVDVAGRTIQYVVSGGGGAFMHATHTIPHVSVANVTEKDFRCYPLRGDSLAFYSRLYGRRLHLRRFFTLTEAEATAVIAERLGIPPTRVPGEAPRITFRIRLVASLLGAGRRPDRTSRFRLPVRKIYTQLFSPSSATYSPPFFKCFLRLDVTPEAVRLRCFAATGNLAQEIDPPVEDEVIIPLTRS
;
A
#
# COMPACT_ATOMS: atom_id res chain seq x y z
N MET A 1 -9.14 1.16 -24.95
CA MET A 1 -8.77 0.76 -23.57
C MET A 1 -9.23 -0.66 -23.42
N SER A 2 -8.40 -1.53 -22.86
CA SER A 2 -8.80 -2.89 -22.49
C SER A 2 -9.96 -2.86 -21.48
N ASP A 3 -10.80 -3.89 -21.53
CA ASP A 3 -11.89 -4.06 -20.57
C ASP A 3 -11.35 -4.19 -19.14
N SER A 4 -11.96 -3.48 -18.20
CA SER A 4 -11.65 -3.54 -16.77
C SER A 4 -12.45 -4.63 -16.05
N SER A 5 -12.17 -4.84 -14.75
CA SER A 5 -12.99 -5.74 -13.92
C SER A 5 -14.47 -5.35 -13.84
N ARG A 6 -14.77 -4.08 -14.11
CA ARG A 6 -16.13 -3.52 -14.11
C ARG A 6 -16.91 -3.89 -15.37
N ASP A 7 -16.21 -4.11 -16.47
CA ASP A 7 -16.81 -4.40 -17.77
C ASP A 7 -17.04 -5.91 -17.92
N THR A 8 -16.01 -6.71 -17.66
CA THR A 8 -16.04 -8.17 -17.90
C THR A 8 -15.32 -8.97 -16.81
N ALA A 9 -15.57 -10.28 -16.75
CA ALA A 9 -14.83 -11.17 -15.86
C ALA A 9 -13.39 -11.36 -16.35
N GLU A 10 -13.21 -11.38 -17.67
CA GLU A 10 -11.93 -11.45 -18.37
C GLU A 10 -11.06 -10.21 -18.08
N GLY A 11 -11.67 -9.02 -18.01
CA GLY A 11 -11.01 -7.79 -17.59
C GLY A 11 -10.46 -7.88 -16.16
N ALA A 12 -11.21 -8.53 -15.26
CA ALA A 12 -10.75 -8.86 -13.90
C ALA A 12 -9.66 -9.95 -13.88
N GLY A 13 -9.35 -10.57 -15.02
CA GLY A 13 -8.37 -11.63 -15.19
C GLY A 13 -8.91 -13.04 -14.92
N TRP A 14 -10.22 -13.22 -14.85
CA TRP A 14 -10.85 -14.54 -14.83
C TRP A 14 -10.87 -15.19 -16.22
N GLY A 15 -11.21 -16.47 -16.28
CA GLY A 15 -11.24 -17.25 -17.52
C GLY A 15 -9.92 -17.94 -17.84
N SER A 16 -9.81 -18.48 -19.05
CA SER A 16 -8.56 -19.05 -19.55
C SER A 16 -7.73 -17.94 -20.18
N ALA A 17 -6.58 -17.63 -19.59
CA ALA A 17 -5.66 -16.63 -20.08
C ALA A 17 -4.24 -17.16 -20.10
N ARG A 18 -3.45 -16.75 -21.09
CA ARG A 18 -2.01 -16.99 -21.11
C ARG A 18 -1.38 -16.21 -19.95
N LEU A 19 -0.58 -16.91 -19.13
CA LEU A 19 0.18 -16.28 -18.06
C LEU A 19 1.13 -15.23 -18.63
N GLY A 20 1.32 -14.16 -17.87
CA GLY A 20 2.23 -13.08 -18.20
C GLY A 20 3.70 -13.52 -18.30
N GLU A 21 4.49 -12.70 -18.99
CA GLU A 21 5.92 -12.91 -19.16
C GLU A 21 6.74 -12.41 -17.95
N TYR A 22 6.09 -11.84 -16.92
CA TYR A 22 6.73 -11.43 -15.65
C TYR A 22 7.62 -12.51 -15.03
N LYS A 23 7.31 -13.80 -15.26
CA LYS A 23 8.11 -14.93 -14.77
C LYS A 23 9.55 -14.91 -15.25
N ARG A 24 9.83 -14.35 -16.44
CA ARG A 24 11.20 -14.18 -16.95
C ARG A 24 11.98 -13.12 -16.18
N LEU A 25 11.26 -12.18 -15.57
CA LEU A 25 11.84 -11.11 -14.76
C LEU A 25 12.12 -11.59 -13.33
N MET A 26 11.58 -12.72 -12.87
CA MET A 26 11.72 -13.22 -11.49
C MET A 26 13.12 -13.76 -11.18
N PRO A 27 13.56 -13.72 -9.91
CA PRO A 27 14.91 -14.15 -9.55
C PRO A 27 15.00 -15.68 -9.64
N PRO A 28 16.20 -16.24 -9.85
CA PRO A 28 16.36 -17.70 -9.94
C PRO A 28 15.91 -18.41 -8.67
N LYS A 29 15.97 -17.71 -7.53
CA LYS A 29 15.46 -18.17 -6.24
C LYS A 29 14.57 -17.09 -5.65
N VAL A 30 13.33 -17.47 -5.35
CA VAL A 30 12.35 -16.66 -4.62
C VAL A 30 12.25 -17.19 -3.20
N GLU A 31 12.48 -16.34 -2.21
CA GLU A 31 12.21 -16.71 -0.82
C GLU A 31 10.71 -16.66 -0.56
N LYS A 32 10.14 -17.80 -0.17
CA LYS A 32 8.71 -17.88 0.14
C LYS A 32 8.47 -17.33 1.55
N ILE A 33 7.92 -16.12 1.62
CA ILE A 33 7.46 -15.54 2.88
C ILE A 33 6.21 -16.33 3.34
N SER A 34 6.19 -16.70 4.60
CA SER A 34 5.02 -17.29 5.26
C SER A 34 4.89 -16.67 6.63
N TRP A 35 3.81 -15.95 6.84
CA TRP A 35 3.55 -15.34 8.14
C TRP A 35 3.08 -16.33 9.21
N LEU A 36 2.88 -17.60 8.84
CA LEU A 36 2.72 -18.71 9.80
C LEU A 36 4.06 -19.26 10.27
N ASN A 37 5.18 -18.86 9.66
CA ASN A 37 6.50 -19.30 10.07
C ASN A 37 6.88 -18.64 11.40
N PRO A 38 7.17 -19.41 12.46
CA PRO A 38 7.60 -18.86 13.75
C PRO A 38 8.83 -17.95 13.63
N ARG A 39 9.72 -18.21 12.66
CA ARG A 39 10.90 -17.35 12.42
C ARG A 39 10.51 -15.96 11.92
N THR A 40 9.53 -15.86 11.02
CA THR A 40 9.02 -14.59 10.48
C THR A 40 8.29 -13.80 11.55
N LEU A 41 7.41 -14.46 12.32
CA LEU A 41 6.72 -13.84 13.44
C LEU A 41 7.67 -13.38 14.53
N TRP A 42 8.71 -14.17 14.82
CA TRP A 42 9.76 -13.76 15.74
C TRP A 42 10.48 -12.53 15.21
N ALA A 43 10.88 -12.48 13.94
CA ALA A 43 11.53 -11.29 13.38
C ALA A 43 10.64 -10.04 13.45
N ALA A 44 9.34 -10.17 13.15
CA ALA A 44 8.36 -9.07 13.16
C ALA A 44 7.83 -8.70 14.58
N ARG A 45 8.38 -9.26 15.66
CA ARG A 45 7.85 -9.09 17.03
C ARG A 45 7.93 -7.65 17.56
N ASN A 46 8.74 -6.79 16.95
CA ASN A 46 8.97 -5.42 17.42
C ASN A 46 7.68 -4.59 17.49
N GLY A 47 6.71 -4.80 16.59
CA GLY A 47 5.41 -4.13 16.67
C GLY A 47 4.60 -4.53 17.91
N VAL A 48 4.60 -5.83 18.25
CA VAL A 48 3.93 -6.35 19.47
C VAL A 48 4.62 -5.82 20.73
N LEU A 49 5.96 -5.84 20.75
CA LEU A 49 6.73 -5.29 21.86
C LEU A 49 6.51 -3.78 22.03
N ALA A 50 6.42 -3.03 20.93
CA ALA A 50 6.11 -1.60 20.95
C ALA A 50 4.72 -1.34 21.56
N SER A 51 3.71 -2.10 21.14
CA SER A 51 2.35 -2.01 21.70
C SER A 51 2.30 -2.27 23.22
N TRP A 52 3.04 -3.27 23.72
CA TRP A 52 2.99 -3.64 25.14
C TRP A 52 3.92 -2.83 26.05
N PHE A 53 5.07 -2.41 25.53
CA PHE A 53 6.15 -1.83 26.33
C PHE A 53 6.55 -0.41 25.93
N GLY A 54 5.77 0.21 25.04
CA GLY A 54 5.97 1.57 24.53
C GLY A 54 6.70 1.59 23.20
N ASP A 55 6.33 2.52 22.32
CA ASP A 55 6.85 2.63 20.96
C ASP A 55 8.11 3.53 20.92
N PRO A 56 9.29 3.02 20.50
CA PRO A 56 10.49 3.84 20.34
C PRO A 56 10.50 4.66 19.04
N THR A 57 9.58 4.40 18.11
CA THR A 57 9.69 4.84 16.72
C THR A 57 9.93 6.35 16.59
N GLY A 58 9.14 7.19 17.27
CA GLY A 58 9.30 8.65 17.21
C GLY A 58 10.70 9.10 17.64
N ARG A 59 11.24 8.54 18.73
CA ARG A 59 12.60 8.86 19.18
C ARG A 59 13.65 8.42 18.15
N THR A 60 13.57 7.19 17.65
CA THR A 60 14.52 6.67 16.65
C THR A 60 14.47 7.50 15.38
N ARG A 61 13.26 7.90 14.93
CA ARG A 61 13.05 8.79 13.79
C ARG A 61 13.72 10.15 13.98
N SER A 62 13.51 10.81 15.11
CA SER A 62 14.17 12.10 15.42
C SER A 62 15.69 11.99 15.32
N ARG A 63 16.28 10.87 15.76
CA ARG A 63 17.72 10.63 15.64
C ARG A 63 18.17 10.46 14.19
N TRP A 64 17.43 9.70 13.39
CA TRP A 64 17.67 9.59 11.95
C TRP A 64 17.60 10.95 11.25
N VAL A 65 16.58 11.73 11.55
CA VAL A 65 16.39 13.08 11.00
C VAL A 65 17.52 14.02 11.41
N ALA A 66 17.92 14.02 12.68
CA ALA A 66 19.03 14.83 13.18
C ALA A 66 20.35 14.43 12.51
N GLN A 67 20.62 13.13 12.33
CA GLN A 67 21.80 12.65 11.62
C GLN A 67 21.82 13.13 10.17
N ARG A 68 20.69 13.02 9.45
CA ARG A 68 20.60 13.51 8.06
C ARG A 68 20.76 15.03 7.97
N ALA A 69 20.19 15.78 8.90
CA ALA A 69 20.37 17.23 8.96
C ALA A 69 21.84 17.61 9.20
N ALA A 70 22.54 16.91 10.10
CA ALA A 70 23.96 17.08 10.33
C ALA A 70 24.82 16.73 9.11
N ALA A 71 24.36 15.79 8.28
CA ALA A 71 24.97 15.42 7.00
C ALA A 71 24.60 16.40 5.84
N GLY A 72 23.89 17.49 6.12
CA GLY A 72 23.57 18.53 5.13
C GLY A 72 22.24 18.34 4.39
N ALA A 73 21.37 17.42 4.83
CA ALA A 73 20.03 17.33 4.27
C ALA A 73 19.23 18.63 4.55
N PRO A 74 18.38 19.10 3.60
CA PRO A 74 17.55 20.29 3.78
C PRO A 74 16.73 20.22 5.08
N ALA A 75 16.83 21.26 5.92
CA ALA A 75 16.13 21.31 7.21
C ALA A 75 14.60 21.23 7.06
N ASP A 76 14.07 21.88 6.03
CA ASP A 76 12.64 21.88 5.66
C ASP A 76 12.18 20.55 5.03
N LYS A 77 13.11 19.66 4.70
CA LYS A 77 12.88 18.36 4.07
C LYS A 77 12.12 18.47 2.74
N VAL A 78 12.26 19.60 2.06
CA VAL A 78 11.64 19.84 0.75
C VAL A 78 12.65 19.59 -0.37
N ILE A 79 12.37 18.56 -1.16
CA ILE A 79 13.04 18.24 -2.41
C ILE A 79 12.47 19.18 -3.49
N ARG A 80 13.29 20.11 -3.96
CA ARG A 80 12.90 21.09 -4.99
C ARG A 80 13.29 20.57 -6.35
N ARG A 81 12.31 20.37 -7.23
CA ARG A 81 12.52 19.87 -8.59
C ARG A 81 12.11 20.90 -9.63
N ALA A 82 12.84 20.97 -10.73
CA ALA A 82 12.50 21.80 -11.88
C ALA A 82 11.61 21.03 -12.87
N ASP A 83 10.50 20.46 -12.38
CA ASP A 83 9.54 19.76 -13.24
C ASP A 83 8.60 20.77 -13.95
N PRO A 84 8.19 20.50 -15.20
CA PRO A 84 7.28 21.36 -15.95
C PRO A 84 5.88 21.40 -15.32
N GLU A 85 5.07 22.39 -15.71
CA GLU A 85 3.69 22.49 -15.22
C GLU A 85 2.79 21.31 -15.64
N ARG A 86 3.16 20.62 -16.73
CA ARG A 86 2.52 19.39 -17.20
C ARG A 86 3.50 18.24 -17.08
N PHE A 87 3.22 17.30 -16.19
CA PHE A 87 4.07 16.14 -15.96
C PHE A 87 3.24 14.96 -15.45
N SER A 88 3.85 13.77 -15.43
CA SER A 88 3.22 12.58 -14.85
C SER A 88 4.15 11.92 -13.86
N PHE A 89 3.58 11.27 -12.85
CA PHE A 89 4.32 10.46 -11.88
C PHE A 89 3.52 9.22 -11.48
N MET A 90 4.21 8.22 -10.95
CA MET A 90 3.61 6.96 -10.51
C MET A 90 3.47 6.89 -8.99
N VAL A 91 2.46 6.17 -8.51
CA VAL A 91 2.35 5.78 -7.09
C VAL A 91 2.04 4.29 -7.00
N ILE A 92 2.75 3.57 -6.14
CA ILE A 92 2.57 2.13 -5.90
C ILE A 92 2.83 1.84 -4.42
N GLY A 93 2.01 1.03 -3.74
CA GLY A 93 2.21 0.72 -2.32
C GLY A 93 2.47 -0.77 -2.07
N ASP A 94 3.11 -1.09 -0.95
CA ASP A 94 3.19 -2.44 -0.40
C ASP A 94 3.80 -3.46 -1.38
N THR A 95 4.98 -3.12 -1.91
CA THR A 95 5.57 -3.84 -3.05
C THR A 95 6.30 -5.12 -2.65
N GLY A 96 7.10 -5.08 -1.57
CA GLY A 96 8.32 -5.89 -1.47
C GLY A 96 8.19 -7.30 -0.93
N GLU A 97 7.39 -8.18 -1.53
CA GLU A 97 7.43 -9.63 -1.22
C GLU A 97 8.44 -10.42 -2.07
N GLY A 98 8.78 -9.93 -3.27
CA GLY A 98 9.75 -10.54 -4.19
C GLY A 98 9.20 -11.74 -4.98
N ASP A 99 7.89 -11.94 -5.00
CA ASP A 99 7.23 -13.12 -5.51
C ASP A 99 6.39 -12.86 -6.78
N ASP A 100 5.65 -13.87 -7.24
CA ASP A 100 4.86 -13.80 -8.48
C ASP A 100 3.93 -12.57 -8.54
N PRO A 101 3.08 -12.29 -7.53
CA PRO A 101 2.24 -11.09 -7.52
C PRO A 101 3.00 -9.76 -7.67
N GLN A 102 4.14 -9.56 -6.99
CA GLN A 102 4.92 -8.33 -7.17
C GLN A 102 5.46 -8.22 -8.59
N TYR A 103 6.11 -9.27 -9.09
CA TYR A 103 6.71 -9.24 -10.42
C TYR A 103 5.66 -9.11 -11.54
N ALA A 104 4.44 -9.63 -11.33
CA ALA A 104 3.32 -9.46 -12.25
C ALA A 104 2.88 -8.00 -12.45
N VAL A 105 3.24 -7.09 -11.54
CA VAL A 105 2.98 -5.64 -11.69
C VAL A 105 3.97 -4.99 -12.65
N VAL A 106 5.20 -5.49 -12.70
CA VAL A 106 6.34 -4.81 -13.35
C VAL A 106 6.11 -4.52 -14.83
N PRO A 107 5.68 -5.47 -15.69
CA PRO A 107 5.52 -5.19 -17.12
C PRO A 107 4.50 -4.09 -17.40
N GLY A 108 3.33 -4.16 -16.75
CA GLY A 108 2.28 -3.14 -16.88
C GLY A 108 2.71 -1.79 -16.32
N PHE A 109 3.40 -1.79 -15.17
CA PHE A 109 3.97 -0.58 -14.58
C PHE A 109 4.97 0.09 -15.53
N LEU A 110 5.91 -0.66 -16.11
CA LEU A 110 6.90 -0.11 -17.07
C LEU A 110 6.23 0.43 -18.33
N ARG A 111 5.19 -0.25 -18.82
CA ARG A 111 4.41 0.20 -19.98
C ARG A 111 3.71 1.53 -19.71
N VAL A 112 3.05 1.66 -18.55
CA VAL A 112 2.25 2.82 -18.18
C VAL A 112 3.10 3.97 -17.64
N SER A 113 4.29 3.70 -17.11
CA SER A 113 5.18 4.71 -16.52
C SER A 113 6.08 5.44 -17.54
N GLN A 114 5.93 5.15 -18.83
CA GLN A 114 6.59 5.91 -19.89
C GLN A 114 6.35 7.42 -19.74
N ASP A 115 7.43 8.18 -19.90
CA ASP A 115 7.51 9.65 -19.76
C ASP A 115 7.20 10.22 -18.37
N THR A 116 7.11 9.37 -17.34
CA THR A 116 6.94 9.85 -15.96
C THR A 116 8.24 10.42 -15.38
N ARG A 117 8.11 11.43 -14.52
CA ARG A 117 9.26 12.15 -13.93
C ARG A 117 9.87 11.47 -12.72
N PHE A 118 9.07 10.68 -12.00
CA PHE A 118 9.45 9.90 -10.83
C PHE A 118 8.30 8.96 -10.44
N ALA A 119 8.59 8.05 -9.51
CA ALA A 119 7.60 7.23 -8.82
C ALA A 119 7.68 7.44 -7.31
N VAL A 120 6.59 7.14 -6.60
CA VAL A 120 6.52 7.11 -5.14
C VAL A 120 6.05 5.75 -4.67
N VAL A 121 6.82 5.12 -3.78
CA VAL A 121 6.38 3.93 -3.04
C VAL A 121 5.62 4.37 -1.79
N ALA A 122 4.32 4.10 -1.75
CA ALA A 122 3.42 4.45 -0.66
C ALA A 122 3.38 3.33 0.38
N SER A 123 4.38 3.30 1.27
CA SER A 123 4.51 2.38 2.40
C SER A 123 4.99 0.96 2.06
N ASP A 124 5.43 0.26 3.11
CA ASP A 124 5.91 -1.11 3.15
C ASP A 124 6.75 -1.51 1.91
N VAL A 125 7.92 -0.89 1.82
CA VAL A 125 8.80 -1.10 0.67
C VAL A 125 9.29 -2.55 0.64
N ILE A 126 9.62 -3.11 1.81
CA ILE A 126 10.23 -4.42 1.95
C ILE A 126 9.54 -5.27 3.04
N TYR A 127 9.04 -6.43 2.64
CA TYR A 127 8.59 -7.49 3.53
C TYR A 127 9.68 -8.54 3.75
N PRO A 128 9.70 -9.24 4.89
CA PRO A 128 8.75 -9.10 6.00
C PRO A 128 9.15 -8.05 7.04
N VAL A 129 10.43 -7.68 7.14
CA VAL A 129 10.97 -6.88 8.26
C VAL A 129 11.90 -5.74 7.85
N GLY A 130 11.91 -5.36 6.57
CA GLY A 130 12.74 -4.25 6.12
C GLY A 130 14.25 -4.52 6.12
N SER A 131 14.69 -5.77 5.96
CA SER A 131 16.13 -6.13 5.93
C SER A 131 16.82 -5.60 4.66
N ALA A 132 18.09 -5.21 4.77
CA ALA A 132 18.86 -4.70 3.63
C ALA A 132 19.14 -5.78 2.58
N ASP A 133 19.28 -7.05 2.98
CA ASP A 133 19.49 -8.18 2.05
C ASP A 133 18.31 -8.39 1.08
N ASP A 134 17.11 -7.97 1.47
CA ASP A 134 15.90 -8.17 0.67
C ASP A 134 15.75 -7.14 -0.47
N TYR A 135 16.40 -5.97 -0.38
CA TYR A 135 16.25 -4.90 -1.36
C TYR A 135 16.67 -5.31 -2.78
N GLY A 136 17.65 -6.21 -2.92
CA GLY A 136 18.12 -6.65 -4.23
C GLY A 136 17.02 -7.28 -5.08
N THR A 137 16.30 -8.24 -4.52
CA THR A 137 15.26 -8.98 -5.25
C THR A 137 13.87 -8.34 -5.18
N LYS A 138 13.64 -7.46 -4.21
CA LYS A 138 12.31 -6.88 -3.92
C LYS A 138 12.18 -5.40 -4.25
N PHE A 139 13.27 -4.69 -4.56
CA PHE A 139 13.23 -3.29 -5.01
C PHE A 139 14.12 -3.05 -6.24
N PHE A 140 15.42 -3.31 -6.14
CA PHE A 140 16.36 -2.97 -7.21
C PHE A 140 16.07 -3.74 -8.51
N ARG A 141 15.85 -5.05 -8.41
CA ARG A 141 15.60 -5.90 -9.57
C ARG A 141 14.22 -5.71 -10.22
N PRO A 142 13.09 -5.69 -9.49
CA PRO A 142 11.77 -5.44 -10.10
C PRO A 142 11.71 -4.11 -10.85
N TYR A 143 12.40 -3.08 -10.35
CA TYR A 143 12.33 -1.74 -10.93
C TYR A 143 13.58 -1.38 -11.74
N GLN A 144 14.48 -2.31 -12.07
CA GLN A 144 15.75 -2.00 -12.76
C GLN A 144 15.57 -1.19 -14.05
N ASP A 145 14.50 -1.46 -14.81
CA ASP A 145 14.22 -0.84 -16.11
C ASP A 145 13.39 0.45 -16.01
N TYR A 146 12.97 0.89 -14.81
CA TYR A 146 12.29 2.16 -14.63
C TYR A 146 13.32 3.32 -14.63
N PRO A 147 13.35 4.21 -15.63
CA PRO A 147 14.50 5.08 -15.88
C PRO A 147 14.56 6.34 -14.99
N ALA A 148 13.54 6.56 -14.15
CA ALA A 148 13.40 7.77 -13.34
C ALA A 148 13.58 7.49 -11.83
N PRO A 149 13.70 8.54 -11.00
CA PRO A 149 13.90 8.38 -9.56
C PRO A 149 12.67 7.79 -8.87
N ILE A 150 12.92 7.03 -7.80
CA ILE A 150 11.87 6.47 -6.94
C ILE A 150 12.05 7.05 -5.54
N TYR A 151 11.01 7.73 -5.05
CA TYR A 151 10.88 8.11 -3.66
C TYR A 151 10.02 7.07 -2.93
N ALA A 152 10.09 7.03 -1.60
CA ALA A 152 9.35 6.13 -0.76
C ALA A 152 9.06 6.78 0.59
N ILE A 153 7.97 6.36 1.21
CA ILE A 153 7.76 6.50 2.66
C ILE A 153 7.81 5.11 3.29
N PRO A 154 8.30 4.98 4.53
CA PRO A 154 8.32 3.69 5.19
C PRO A 154 6.94 3.30 5.72
N GLY A 155 6.69 2.00 5.78
CA GLY A 155 5.59 1.41 6.53
C GLY A 155 6.04 0.70 7.80
N ASN A 156 5.11 0.05 8.49
CA ASN A 156 5.44 -0.68 9.71
C ASN A 156 6.42 -1.84 9.45
N HIS A 157 6.42 -2.41 8.25
CA HIS A 157 7.36 -3.50 7.91
C HIS A 157 8.81 -3.00 7.80
N ASP A 158 9.02 -1.78 7.32
CA ASP A 158 10.34 -1.16 7.23
C ASP A 158 10.91 -0.79 8.62
N TRP A 159 10.03 -0.62 9.61
CA TRP A 159 10.38 -0.26 10.98
C TRP A 159 10.70 -1.45 11.89
N TYR A 160 10.44 -2.69 11.48
CA TYR A 160 10.73 -3.86 12.32
C TYR A 160 12.22 -4.02 12.64
N GLU A 161 13.11 -3.40 11.86
CA GLU A 161 14.55 -3.32 12.13
C GLU A 161 15.06 -1.87 12.27
N ASP A 162 14.29 -1.01 12.95
CA ASP A 162 14.66 0.37 13.29
C ASP A 162 14.98 1.27 12.08
N LEU A 163 14.41 0.92 10.91
CA LEU A 163 14.49 1.67 9.64
C LEU A 163 15.88 1.73 8.98
N GLY A 164 16.86 0.97 9.48
CA GLY A 164 18.25 1.08 9.00
C GLY A 164 18.43 0.86 7.49
N ALA A 165 17.84 -0.21 6.94
CA ALA A 165 17.97 -0.50 5.51
C ALA A 165 17.29 0.55 4.62
N PHE A 166 16.11 1.04 5.02
CA PHE A 166 15.41 2.11 4.32
C PHE A 166 16.26 3.38 4.26
N MET A 167 16.85 3.76 5.40
CA MET A 167 17.72 4.93 5.48
C MET A 167 18.98 4.78 4.61
N ARG A 168 19.52 3.56 4.49
CA ARG A 168 20.61 3.29 3.55
C ARG A 168 20.17 3.44 2.09
N VAL A 169 19.01 2.89 1.71
CA VAL A 169 18.58 2.85 0.31
C VAL A 169 18.08 4.20 -0.20
N PHE A 170 17.25 4.91 0.57
CA PHE A 170 16.58 6.13 0.10
C PHE A 170 17.17 7.42 0.65
N CYS A 171 17.84 7.38 1.79
CA CYS A 171 18.33 8.56 2.50
C CYS A 171 19.86 8.64 2.43
N ASP A 172 20.42 8.47 1.22
CA ASP A 172 21.83 8.72 0.89
C ASP A 172 22.80 7.94 1.80
N ASP A 173 22.62 6.62 1.78
CA ASP A 173 23.43 5.62 2.50
C ASP A 173 23.73 5.97 3.95
N ALA A 174 22.71 6.45 4.68
CA ALA A 174 22.86 6.88 6.06
C ALA A 174 23.46 5.76 6.94
N PRO A 175 24.55 6.03 7.68
CA PRO A 175 25.21 5.03 8.50
C PRO A 175 24.35 4.65 9.71
N PRO A 176 24.53 3.45 10.29
CA PRO A 176 23.81 3.04 11.50
C PRO A 176 23.84 4.10 12.60
N LEU A 177 22.72 4.29 13.30
CA LEU A 177 22.66 5.18 14.46
C LEU A 177 23.57 4.69 15.58
N ASP A 178 24.16 5.63 16.33
CA ASP A 178 24.93 5.30 17.52
C ASP A 178 24.08 4.52 18.55
N PRO A 179 24.67 3.64 19.37
CA PRO A 179 23.94 2.96 20.42
C PRO A 179 23.41 3.95 21.48
N GLU A 180 22.16 3.78 21.91
CA GLU A 180 21.64 4.48 23.09
C GLU A 180 22.14 3.83 24.40
N PRO A 181 22.22 4.61 25.51
CA PRO A 181 22.42 4.03 26.83
C PRO A 181 21.38 2.97 27.15
N ALA A 182 21.81 1.87 27.79
CA ALA A 182 20.91 0.79 28.16
C ALA A 182 19.79 1.31 29.10
N PRO A 183 18.52 0.95 28.85
CA PRO A 183 17.43 1.32 29.75
C PRO A 183 17.67 0.75 31.15
N ARG A 184 17.17 1.45 32.18
CA ARG A 184 17.26 0.98 33.57
C ARG A 184 16.65 -0.42 33.72
N PRO A 185 17.32 -1.37 34.39
CA PRO A 185 16.80 -2.73 34.59
C PRO A 185 15.37 -2.74 35.15
N LEU A 186 14.60 -3.76 34.78
CA LEU A 186 13.21 -3.99 35.23
C LEU A 186 12.18 -2.92 34.79
N THR A 187 12.56 -1.99 33.91
CA THR A 187 11.59 -1.06 33.28
C THR A 187 10.94 -1.67 32.04
N ARG A 188 9.80 -1.12 31.60
CA ARG A 188 9.16 -1.50 30.31
C ARG A 188 10.13 -1.36 29.14
N ALA A 189 10.88 -0.26 29.08
CA ALA A 189 11.89 -0.02 28.06
C ALA A 189 13.02 -1.07 28.09
N TRP A 190 13.42 -1.53 29.28
CA TRP A 190 14.41 -2.61 29.42
C TRP A 190 13.88 -3.95 28.90
N LEU A 191 12.67 -4.36 29.31
CA LEU A 191 12.01 -5.58 28.81
C LEU A 191 11.87 -5.56 27.29
N ARG A 192 11.46 -4.42 26.72
CA ARG A 192 11.43 -4.20 25.28
C ARG A 192 12.81 -4.40 24.65
N SER A 193 13.84 -3.76 25.21
CA SER A 193 15.20 -3.81 24.64
C SER A 193 15.83 -5.20 24.62
N LEU A 194 15.51 -6.07 25.58
CA LEU A 194 16.02 -7.44 25.64
C LEU A 194 15.49 -8.31 24.51
N LEU A 195 14.22 -8.10 24.15
CA LEU A 195 13.54 -8.87 23.12
C LEU A 195 13.53 -8.16 21.77
N TRP A 196 14.03 -6.92 21.68
CA TRP A 196 14.01 -6.15 20.44
C TRP A 196 14.78 -6.87 19.33
N HIS A 197 14.13 -7.05 18.19
CA HIS A 197 14.75 -7.59 16.99
C HIS A 197 15.71 -6.55 16.39
N ARG A 198 16.85 -7.04 15.89
CA ARG A 198 17.90 -6.22 15.29
C ARG A 198 18.42 -6.90 14.02
N PRO A 199 18.91 -6.13 13.04
CA PRO A 199 19.60 -6.67 11.87
C PRO A 199 20.75 -7.60 12.25
N ARG A 200 21.06 -8.54 11.35
CA ARG A 200 22.27 -9.38 11.47
C ARG A 200 23.51 -8.54 11.17
N ALA A 201 24.66 -8.95 11.69
CA ALA A 201 25.92 -8.21 11.52
C ALA A 201 26.35 -8.05 10.05
N ASN A 202 25.92 -8.96 9.17
CA ASN A 202 26.23 -8.95 7.74
C ASN A 202 25.03 -8.54 6.87
N ASP A 203 23.95 -7.99 7.46
CA ASP A 203 22.79 -7.52 6.70
C ASP A 203 23.19 -6.39 5.74
N GLY A 204 22.82 -6.54 4.48
CA GLY A 204 23.14 -5.59 3.42
C GLY A 204 24.57 -5.70 2.90
N GLN A 205 25.28 -6.83 3.13
CA GLN A 205 26.61 -7.07 2.56
C GLN A 205 26.63 -7.04 1.01
N HIS A 206 25.48 -7.32 0.38
CA HIS A 206 25.31 -7.30 -1.08
C HIS A 206 24.59 -6.04 -1.59
N LEU A 207 24.36 -5.04 -0.73
CA LEU A 207 23.56 -3.88 -1.11
C LEU A 207 24.20 -3.08 -2.26
N ASP A 208 25.53 -2.94 -2.25
CA ASP A 208 26.25 -2.22 -3.31
C ASP A 208 26.16 -2.94 -4.67
N GLU A 209 26.14 -4.28 -4.67
CA GLU A 209 25.91 -5.07 -5.87
C GLU A 209 24.47 -4.89 -6.37
N ALA A 210 23.49 -4.93 -5.47
CA ALA A 210 22.09 -4.68 -5.80
C ALA A 210 21.86 -3.29 -6.39
N ARG A 211 22.52 -2.24 -5.86
CA ARG A 211 22.45 -0.87 -6.39
C ARG A 211 22.87 -0.78 -7.86
N ARG A 212 23.74 -1.69 -8.35
CA ARG A 212 24.17 -1.71 -9.76
C ARG A 212 23.02 -1.97 -10.74
N LEU A 213 21.95 -2.61 -10.30
CA LEU A 213 20.76 -2.83 -11.12
C LEU A 213 20.00 -1.53 -11.42
N ARG A 214 20.21 -0.47 -10.62
CA ARG A 214 19.64 0.86 -10.82
C ARG A 214 20.71 1.96 -10.68
N ALA A 215 21.81 1.83 -11.43
CA ALA A 215 22.96 2.73 -11.32
C ALA A 215 22.86 3.99 -12.18
N GLU A 216 21.88 4.09 -13.08
CA GLU A 216 21.80 5.21 -14.01
C GLU A 216 21.62 6.54 -13.27
N PRO A 217 22.30 7.62 -13.66
CA PRO A 217 22.17 8.92 -13.00
C PRO A 217 20.73 9.43 -12.94
N THR A 218 19.92 9.14 -13.95
CA THR A 218 18.50 9.53 -14.02
C THR A 218 17.61 8.77 -13.03
N GLN A 219 18.07 7.63 -12.51
CA GLN A 219 17.34 6.80 -11.55
C GLN A 219 17.60 7.21 -10.09
N GLN A 220 18.58 8.07 -9.84
CA GLN A 220 18.99 8.41 -8.48
C GLN A 220 18.04 9.42 -7.84
N ALA A 221 17.60 9.12 -6.62
CA ALA A 221 16.88 10.01 -5.72
C ALA A 221 17.65 10.11 -4.41
N VAL A 222 17.66 11.29 -3.79
CA VAL A 222 18.10 11.46 -2.41
C VAL A 222 16.96 12.04 -1.60
N GLN A 223 16.50 11.30 -0.59
CA GLN A 223 15.53 11.80 0.37
C GLN A 223 16.23 12.50 1.54
N PRO A 224 15.69 13.62 2.02
CA PRO A 224 16.23 14.31 3.19
C PRO A 224 16.02 13.53 4.49
N GLY A 225 15.14 12.53 4.49
CA GLY A 225 14.80 11.72 5.65
C GLY A 225 13.65 10.75 5.34
N PRO A 226 13.10 10.09 6.38
CA PRO A 226 12.02 9.12 6.22
C PRO A 226 10.65 9.75 5.90
N TYR A 227 10.53 11.06 6.12
CA TYR A 227 9.42 11.89 5.66
C TYR A 227 9.99 13.10 4.91
N TRP A 228 9.24 13.57 3.92
CA TRP A 228 9.73 14.56 2.94
C TRP A 228 8.59 15.25 2.23
N ALA A 229 8.87 16.36 1.57
CA ALA A 229 7.99 16.95 0.57
C ALA A 229 8.73 17.10 -0.76
N VAL A 230 8.03 16.93 -1.88
CA VAL A 230 8.51 17.17 -3.23
C VAL A 230 7.71 18.31 -3.83
N ASP A 231 8.40 19.36 -4.24
CA ASP A 231 7.85 20.42 -5.06
C ASP A 231 8.09 20.10 -6.53
N ALA A 232 7.01 19.81 -7.27
CA ALA A 232 7.04 19.42 -8.68
C ALA A 232 5.91 20.13 -9.46
N GLY A 233 6.29 21.01 -10.39
CA GLY A 233 5.34 21.81 -11.17
C GLY A 233 4.34 22.57 -10.26
N PRO A 234 3.02 22.47 -10.49
CA PRO A 234 2.01 23.14 -9.68
C PRO A 234 1.71 22.43 -8.34
N LEU A 235 2.32 21.28 -8.07
CA LEU A 235 1.97 20.41 -6.94
C LEU A 235 3.07 20.35 -5.89
N ARG A 236 2.62 20.17 -4.64
CA ARG A 236 3.47 19.65 -3.57
C ARG A 236 2.98 18.27 -3.15
N ILE A 237 3.86 17.29 -3.16
CA ILE A 237 3.59 15.92 -2.71
C ILE A 237 4.28 15.76 -1.36
N ILE A 238 3.57 15.28 -0.35
CA ILE A 238 4.08 15.20 1.03
C ILE A 238 4.02 13.75 1.48
N GLY A 239 5.19 13.17 1.76
CA GLY A 239 5.32 11.83 2.31
C GLY A 239 5.48 11.87 3.84
N ILE A 240 4.62 11.17 4.56
CA ILE A 240 4.71 11.03 6.02
C ILE A 240 5.03 9.60 6.44
N ASP A 241 5.83 9.48 7.49
CA ASP A 241 6.19 8.23 8.15
C ASP A 241 5.28 8.02 9.37
N THR A 242 4.50 6.93 9.37
CA THR A 242 3.54 6.61 10.44
C THR A 242 4.07 5.62 11.46
N GLY A 243 5.30 5.14 11.28
CA GLY A 243 5.98 4.26 12.23
C GLY A 243 5.37 2.86 12.37
N LEU A 244 5.72 2.17 13.46
CA LEU A 244 5.20 0.83 13.75
C LEU A 244 3.70 0.81 14.08
N LEU A 245 3.20 1.83 14.79
CA LEU A 245 1.86 1.82 15.38
C LEU A 245 0.86 2.79 14.74
N GLY A 246 1.24 3.53 13.70
CA GLY A 246 0.30 4.35 12.92
C GLY A 246 0.01 5.75 13.49
N ALA A 247 1.00 6.41 14.09
CA ALA A 247 0.88 7.76 14.66
C ALA A 247 2.11 8.62 14.36
N LEU A 248 1.95 9.95 14.45
CA LEU A 248 3.04 10.92 14.27
C LEU A 248 3.54 11.41 15.62
N ASP A 249 4.85 11.49 15.76
CA ASP A 249 5.49 12.22 16.87
C ASP A 249 5.33 13.75 16.70
N ALA A 250 5.63 14.48 17.77
CA ALA A 250 5.46 15.93 17.80
C ALA A 250 6.37 16.67 16.80
N GLU A 251 7.56 16.14 16.50
CA GLU A 251 8.51 16.76 15.58
C GLU A 251 7.99 16.71 14.14
N GLN A 252 7.63 15.52 13.66
CA GLN A 252 7.05 15.35 12.33
C GLN A 252 5.67 16.02 12.24
N GLY A 253 4.88 16.00 13.32
CA GLY A 253 3.62 16.73 13.41
C GLY A 253 3.78 18.24 13.29
N GLY A 254 4.81 18.81 13.91
CA GLY A 254 5.17 20.22 13.77
C GLY A 254 5.62 20.55 12.34
N TRP A 255 6.49 19.72 11.76
CA TRP A 255 6.93 19.85 10.38
C TRP A 255 5.77 19.76 9.38
N LEU A 256 4.84 18.81 9.55
CA LEU A 256 3.70 18.62 8.66
C LEU A 256 2.80 19.85 8.64
N ARG A 257 2.56 20.49 9.79
CA ARG A 257 1.81 21.75 9.86
C ARG A 257 2.50 22.86 9.08
N GLU A 258 3.82 23.00 9.24
CA GLU A 258 4.59 24.03 8.55
C GLU A 258 4.59 23.82 7.02
N VAL A 259 4.95 22.62 6.56
CA VAL A 259 5.09 22.31 5.13
C VAL A 259 3.75 22.31 4.38
N SER A 260 2.64 22.15 5.11
CA SER A 260 1.26 22.21 4.59
C SER A 260 0.75 23.63 4.35
N ARG A 261 1.41 24.66 4.87
CA ARG A 261 1.00 26.05 4.66
C ARG A 261 1.10 26.48 3.19
N GLY A 262 0.35 27.53 2.87
CA GLY A 262 0.41 28.21 1.58
C GLY A 262 -0.51 27.61 0.51
N PRO A 263 -0.71 28.34 -0.60
CA PRO A 263 -1.81 28.10 -1.54
C PRO A 263 -1.57 26.97 -2.53
N ARG A 264 -0.34 26.46 -2.64
CA ARG A 264 0.01 25.39 -3.59
C ARG A 264 -0.84 24.15 -3.28
N PRO A 265 -1.54 23.55 -4.26
CA PRO A 265 -2.25 22.29 -4.07
C PRO A 265 -1.35 21.16 -3.58
N LYS A 266 -1.91 20.26 -2.77
CA LYS A 266 -1.13 19.20 -2.10
C LYS A 266 -1.73 17.82 -2.25
N ILE A 267 -0.86 16.81 -2.37
CA ILE A 267 -1.21 15.40 -2.26
C ILE A 267 -0.44 14.82 -1.07
N LEU A 268 -1.15 14.24 -0.10
CA LEU A 268 -0.54 13.49 0.98
C LEU A 268 -0.28 12.04 0.54
N ILE A 269 0.90 11.51 0.83
CA ILE A 269 1.25 10.10 0.79
C ILE A 269 1.52 9.65 2.23
N THR A 270 0.80 8.64 2.72
CA THR A 270 0.84 8.19 4.11
C THR A 270 0.95 6.67 4.21
N GLY A 271 1.52 6.16 5.31
CA GLY A 271 1.67 4.73 5.52
C GLY A 271 0.32 4.03 5.59
N SER A 272 -0.53 4.47 6.52
CA SER A 272 -1.91 3.96 6.66
C SER A 272 -2.94 4.97 6.11
N PRO A 273 -3.97 4.50 5.39
CA PRO A 273 -4.99 5.34 4.78
C PRO A 273 -5.91 5.98 5.83
N LEU A 274 -6.32 7.22 5.58
CA LEU A 274 -7.21 7.97 6.48
C LEU A 274 -8.68 7.54 6.35
N TYR A 275 -9.05 6.95 5.21
CA TYR A 275 -10.33 6.32 4.97
C TYR A 275 -10.11 4.95 4.36
N VAL A 276 -10.62 3.92 5.01
CA VAL A 276 -10.48 2.54 4.54
C VAL A 276 -11.55 1.65 5.13
N ASP A 277 -11.99 0.66 4.36
CA ASP A 277 -12.99 -0.34 4.76
C ASP A 277 -14.31 0.28 5.29
N GLY A 278 -14.68 1.46 4.78
CA GLY A 278 -15.86 2.20 5.20
C GLY A 278 -15.73 2.94 6.54
N GLU A 279 -14.52 3.04 7.08
CA GLU A 279 -14.19 3.68 8.35
C GLU A 279 -13.27 4.89 8.17
N HIS A 280 -13.27 5.79 9.15
CA HIS A 280 -12.44 7.00 9.20
C HIS A 280 -11.37 6.86 10.28
N HIS A 281 -10.11 6.98 9.90
CA HIS A 281 -8.93 6.84 10.75
C HIS A 281 -8.03 8.08 10.60
N PRO A 282 -8.25 9.15 11.38
CA PRO A 282 -7.66 10.45 11.10
C PRO A 282 -6.14 10.56 11.35
N CYS A 283 -5.50 9.52 11.92
CA CYS A 283 -4.10 9.45 12.32
C CYS A 283 -3.68 10.52 13.35
N ALA A 284 -3.49 10.10 14.60
CA ALA A 284 -3.20 11.01 15.70
C ALA A 284 -1.77 11.61 15.62
N ILE A 285 -1.63 12.86 16.07
CA ILE A 285 -0.36 13.56 16.20
C ILE A 285 -0.08 13.82 17.68
N GLU A 286 1.10 13.43 18.16
CA GLU A 286 1.56 13.77 19.51
C GLU A 286 1.60 15.30 19.70
N GLY A 287 1.07 15.78 20.82
CA GLY A 287 0.87 17.22 21.06
C GLY A 287 -0.47 17.77 20.58
N GLY A 288 -1.31 16.95 19.93
CA GLY A 288 -2.73 17.23 19.67
C GLY A 288 -3.10 17.31 18.19
N GLY A 289 -4.39 17.13 17.90
CA GLY A 289 -4.95 17.08 16.55
C GLY A 289 -4.57 15.81 15.79
N THR A 290 -4.90 15.79 14.50
CA THR A 290 -4.71 14.65 13.61
C THR A 290 -4.13 15.08 12.27
N VAL A 291 -3.58 14.12 11.52
CA VAL A 291 -3.14 14.36 10.13
C VAL A 291 -4.32 14.82 9.29
N ASP A 292 -5.49 14.21 9.49
CA ASP A 292 -6.67 14.56 8.72
C ASP A 292 -7.21 15.97 9.04
N ASP A 293 -7.04 16.48 10.26
CA ASP A 293 -7.32 17.89 10.57
C ASP A 293 -6.49 18.84 9.69
N ILE A 294 -5.21 18.51 9.47
CA ILE A 294 -4.31 19.28 8.59
C ILE A 294 -4.74 19.14 7.12
N VAL A 295 -5.10 17.94 6.66
CA VAL A 295 -5.56 17.70 5.29
C VAL A 295 -6.87 18.44 4.99
N ARG A 296 -7.78 18.48 5.97
CA ARG A 296 -9.10 19.12 5.87
C ARG A 296 -9.10 20.61 6.07
N ASP A 297 -8.02 21.18 6.58
CA ASP A 297 -7.89 22.63 6.68
C ASP A 297 -7.96 23.27 5.27
N PRO A 298 -8.93 24.18 5.01
CA PRO A 298 -9.05 24.86 3.73
C PRO A 298 -7.84 25.72 3.38
N GLU A 299 -7.02 26.15 4.34
CA GLU A 299 -5.79 26.93 4.13
C GLU A 299 -4.61 26.06 3.66
N HIS A 300 -4.71 24.73 3.76
CA HIS A 300 -3.66 23.81 3.35
C HIS A 300 -3.82 23.24 1.93
N HIS A 301 -4.98 23.41 1.29
CA HIS A 301 -5.19 23.09 -0.13
C HIS A 301 -4.84 21.63 -0.54
N TYR A 302 -5.06 20.65 0.34
CA TYR A 302 -4.95 19.24 -0.08
C TYR A 302 -6.07 18.87 -1.04
N VAL A 303 -5.74 18.12 -2.09
CA VAL A 303 -6.70 17.62 -3.08
C VAL A 303 -6.85 16.10 -3.04
N ALA A 304 -5.85 15.42 -2.48
CA ALA A 304 -5.89 13.98 -2.25
C ALA A 304 -5.03 13.55 -1.06
N ALA A 305 -5.39 12.42 -0.47
CA ALA A 305 -4.58 11.69 0.50
C ALA A 305 -4.54 10.20 0.11
N ILE A 306 -3.34 9.67 -0.14
CA ILE A 306 -3.11 8.32 -0.65
C ILE A 306 -2.36 7.50 0.40
N GLY A 307 -2.95 6.39 0.84
CA GLY A 307 -2.38 5.48 1.84
C GLY A 307 -2.03 4.10 1.30
N GLY A 308 -0.96 3.50 1.81
CA GLY A 308 -0.57 2.09 1.59
C GLY A 308 -1.22 1.15 2.61
N ASP A 309 -0.51 0.12 3.07
CA ASP A 309 -0.80 -0.80 4.20
C ASP A 309 -2.02 -1.72 4.00
N ILE A 310 -2.95 -1.33 3.14
CA ILE A 310 -4.13 -2.09 2.78
C ILE A 310 -4.01 -2.55 1.33
N HIS A 311 -3.78 -3.86 1.16
CA HIS A 311 -3.38 -4.47 -0.11
C HIS A 311 -4.55 -4.67 -1.09
N ASN A 312 -5.22 -3.58 -1.41
CA ASN A 312 -6.22 -3.42 -2.46
C ASN A 312 -6.27 -1.94 -2.85
N TYR A 313 -7.19 -1.58 -3.74
CA TYR A 313 -7.52 -0.20 -4.07
C TYR A 313 -8.88 0.18 -3.50
N GLN A 314 -8.99 1.41 -2.99
CA GLN A 314 -10.26 2.02 -2.57
C GLN A 314 -10.22 3.53 -2.86
N ARG A 315 -11.37 4.13 -3.17
CA ARG A 315 -11.50 5.59 -3.30
C ARG A 315 -12.75 6.12 -2.64
N TYR A 316 -12.55 7.17 -1.85
CA TYR A 316 -13.58 7.91 -1.11
C TYR A 316 -13.48 9.40 -1.47
N PRO A 317 -14.36 9.93 -2.35
CA PRO A 317 -14.43 11.36 -2.63
C PRO A 317 -15.20 12.07 -1.50
N VAL A 318 -14.50 12.64 -0.53
CA VAL A 318 -15.11 13.27 0.66
C VAL A 318 -15.29 14.76 0.42
N ASP A 319 -16.50 15.28 0.64
CA ASP A 319 -16.75 16.72 0.68
C ASP A 319 -16.26 17.31 2.01
N VAL A 320 -15.39 18.31 1.92
CA VAL A 320 -14.83 19.05 3.04
C VAL A 320 -15.07 20.53 2.82
N ALA A 321 -16.18 21.05 3.34
CA ALA A 321 -16.57 22.45 3.17
C ALA A 321 -16.65 22.90 1.70
N GLY A 322 -17.29 22.08 0.84
CA GLY A 322 -17.54 22.40 -0.56
C GLY A 322 -16.37 22.14 -1.51
N ARG A 323 -15.27 21.54 -1.02
CA ARG A 323 -14.21 20.97 -1.87
C ARG A 323 -14.17 19.45 -1.69
N THR A 324 -13.96 18.73 -2.78
CA THR A 324 -13.79 17.28 -2.72
C THR A 324 -12.31 16.92 -2.53
N ILE A 325 -11.98 16.20 -1.46
CA ILE A 325 -10.68 15.55 -1.27
C ILE A 325 -10.81 14.08 -1.67
N GLN A 326 -9.93 13.60 -2.55
CA GLN A 326 -9.88 12.18 -2.88
C GLN A 326 -9.04 11.42 -1.84
N TYR A 327 -9.68 10.64 -0.98
CA TYR A 327 -8.98 9.70 -0.11
C TYR A 327 -8.85 8.36 -0.84
N VAL A 328 -7.62 7.89 -1.01
CA VAL A 328 -7.29 6.73 -1.84
C VAL A 328 -6.49 5.72 -1.03
N VAL A 329 -6.90 4.46 -1.08
CA VAL A 329 -6.11 3.31 -0.64
C VAL A 329 -5.39 2.75 -1.87
N SER A 330 -4.09 2.55 -1.79
CA SER A 330 -3.23 2.18 -2.92
C SER A 330 -2.15 1.16 -2.55
N GLY A 331 -2.47 0.17 -1.72
CA GLY A 331 -1.51 -0.86 -1.30
C GLY A 331 -1.48 -2.12 -2.16
N GLY A 332 -2.12 -2.12 -3.31
CA GLY A 332 -2.19 -3.31 -4.18
C GLY A 332 -0.91 -3.62 -4.97
N GLY A 333 0.27 -3.11 -4.62
CA GLY A 333 1.45 -3.10 -5.50
C GLY A 333 2.29 -4.37 -5.52
N GLY A 334 2.10 -5.31 -4.59
CA GLY A 334 2.79 -6.60 -4.64
C GLY A 334 2.36 -7.57 -3.56
N ALA A 335 2.32 -7.12 -2.30
CA ALA A 335 2.03 -7.95 -1.14
C ALA A 335 0.66 -8.62 -1.19
N PHE A 336 0.46 -9.71 -0.43
CA PHE A 336 -0.76 -10.51 -0.38
C PHE A 336 -2.05 -9.68 -0.35
N MET A 337 -3.12 -10.08 -1.03
CA MET A 337 -4.33 -9.24 -1.10
C MET A 337 -5.05 -9.08 0.25
N HIS A 338 -5.63 -7.90 0.51
CA HIS A 338 -6.63 -7.69 1.57
C HIS A 338 -8.07 -7.73 1.02
N ALA A 339 -8.97 -8.39 1.74
CA ALA A 339 -10.31 -8.75 1.29
C ALA A 339 -11.30 -7.58 1.18
N THR A 340 -11.48 -7.04 -0.04
CA THR A 340 -12.53 -6.03 -0.31
C THR A 340 -13.95 -6.56 -0.07
N HIS A 341 -14.17 -7.88 -0.19
CA HIS A 341 -15.47 -8.47 0.11
C HIS A 341 -15.90 -8.37 1.58
N THR A 342 -15.00 -8.02 2.50
CA THR A 342 -15.36 -7.79 3.91
C THR A 342 -15.84 -6.37 4.19
N ILE A 343 -15.55 -5.42 3.29
CA ILE A 343 -15.97 -4.02 3.38
C ILE A 343 -17.49 -3.97 3.52
N PRO A 344 -18.03 -3.26 4.53
CA PRO A 344 -19.47 -3.13 4.74
C PRO A 344 -20.09 -2.22 3.66
N HIS A 345 -21.41 -2.02 3.77
CA HIS A 345 -22.06 -0.99 2.97
C HIS A 345 -21.45 0.38 3.33
N VAL A 346 -20.94 1.10 2.33
CA VAL A 346 -20.25 2.38 2.53
C VAL A 346 -21.25 3.50 2.73
N SER A 347 -21.13 4.18 3.87
CA SER A 347 -21.93 5.35 4.25
C SER A 347 -21.14 6.18 5.27
N VAL A 348 -19.97 6.68 4.88
CA VAL A 348 -19.03 7.39 5.76
C VAL A 348 -18.71 8.76 5.18
N ALA A 349 -18.74 9.80 6.00
CA ALA A 349 -18.47 11.18 5.58
C ALA A 349 -19.23 11.60 4.30
N ASN A 350 -20.51 11.27 4.25
CA ASN A 350 -21.42 11.49 3.11
C ASN A 350 -21.04 10.75 1.81
N VAL A 351 -20.00 9.92 1.81
CA VAL A 351 -19.67 9.02 0.69
C VAL A 351 -20.60 7.81 0.73
N THR A 352 -21.23 7.52 -0.41
CA THR A 352 -22.14 6.39 -0.58
C THR A 352 -21.56 5.35 -1.54
N GLU A 353 -22.25 4.21 -1.70
CA GLU A 353 -21.90 3.19 -2.69
C GLU A 353 -21.87 3.70 -4.14
N LYS A 354 -22.56 4.80 -4.44
CA LYS A 354 -22.50 5.44 -5.78
C LYS A 354 -21.15 6.06 -6.06
N ASP A 355 -20.49 6.57 -5.02
CA ASP A 355 -19.25 7.32 -5.09
C ASP A 355 -18.03 6.43 -4.85
N PHE A 356 -18.19 5.45 -3.96
CA PHE A 356 -17.15 4.51 -3.58
C PHE A 356 -16.66 3.66 -4.77
N ARG A 357 -15.34 3.48 -4.85
CA ARG A 357 -14.71 2.56 -5.81
C ARG A 357 -13.74 1.66 -5.05
N CYS A 358 -13.63 0.41 -5.48
CA CYS A 358 -12.59 -0.50 -5.00
C CYS A 358 -12.15 -1.46 -6.12
N TYR A 359 -10.91 -1.93 -6.01
CA TYR A 359 -10.36 -3.00 -6.82
C TYR A 359 -9.54 -3.96 -5.92
N PRO A 360 -9.78 -5.28 -5.98
CA PRO A 360 -10.81 -5.94 -6.79
C PRO A 360 -12.23 -5.60 -6.33
N LEU A 361 -13.20 -5.78 -7.23
CA LEU A 361 -14.60 -5.73 -6.85
C LEU A 361 -14.89 -6.71 -5.72
N ARG A 362 -15.79 -6.35 -4.81
CA ARG A 362 -16.16 -7.19 -3.65
C ARG A 362 -16.57 -8.61 -4.07
N GLY A 363 -17.25 -8.77 -5.21
CA GLY A 363 -17.57 -10.09 -5.77
C GLY A 363 -16.32 -10.89 -6.21
N ASP A 364 -15.41 -10.26 -6.95
CA ASP A 364 -14.16 -10.88 -7.41
C ASP A 364 -13.25 -11.26 -6.24
N SER A 365 -13.17 -10.41 -5.21
CA SER A 365 -12.45 -10.72 -3.97
C SER A 365 -13.02 -11.97 -3.29
N LEU A 366 -14.34 -12.08 -3.14
CA LEU A 366 -14.93 -13.26 -2.52
C LEU A 366 -14.68 -14.53 -3.36
N ALA A 367 -14.80 -14.45 -4.69
CA ALA A 367 -14.50 -15.56 -5.59
C ALA A 367 -13.04 -16.01 -5.46
N PHE A 368 -12.10 -15.06 -5.40
CA PHE A 368 -10.67 -15.31 -5.19
C PHE A 368 -10.41 -16.07 -3.89
N TYR A 369 -10.89 -15.55 -2.75
CA TYR A 369 -10.67 -16.20 -1.46
C TYR A 369 -11.36 -17.57 -1.38
N SER A 370 -12.52 -17.72 -2.03
CA SER A 370 -13.20 -19.01 -2.11
C SER A 370 -12.36 -20.08 -2.81
N ARG A 371 -11.68 -19.74 -3.92
CA ARG A 371 -10.76 -20.62 -4.64
C ARG A 371 -9.51 -20.90 -3.82
N LEU A 372 -8.95 -19.86 -3.18
CA LEU A 372 -7.78 -19.96 -2.32
C LEU A 372 -8.01 -20.96 -1.16
N TYR A 373 -9.08 -20.79 -0.38
CA TYR A 373 -9.42 -21.70 0.71
C TYR A 373 -9.85 -23.08 0.21
N GLY A 374 -10.54 -23.17 -0.92
CA GLY A 374 -10.87 -24.44 -1.55
C GLY A 374 -9.63 -25.26 -1.93
N ARG A 375 -8.55 -24.61 -2.40
CA ARG A 375 -7.25 -25.27 -2.63
C ARG A 375 -6.58 -25.65 -1.32
N ARG A 376 -6.48 -24.71 -0.38
CA ARG A 376 -5.76 -24.88 0.90
C ARG A 376 -6.34 -25.99 1.77
N LEU A 377 -7.67 -26.09 1.83
CA LEU A 377 -8.37 -27.09 2.64
C LEU A 377 -8.65 -28.39 1.87
N HIS A 378 -8.19 -28.50 0.62
CA HIS A 378 -8.51 -29.61 -0.28
C HIS A 378 -10.04 -29.83 -0.50
N LEU A 379 -10.83 -28.77 -0.33
CA LEU A 379 -12.30 -28.77 -0.42
C LEU A 379 -12.81 -27.93 -1.59
N ARG A 380 -12.16 -28.02 -2.75
CA ARG A 380 -12.46 -27.18 -3.94
C ARG A 380 -13.93 -27.23 -4.35
N ARG A 381 -14.55 -28.42 -4.35
CA ARG A 381 -15.97 -28.61 -4.71
C ARG A 381 -16.94 -27.89 -3.77
N PHE A 382 -16.54 -27.67 -2.52
CA PHE A 382 -17.38 -27.02 -1.52
C PHE A 382 -17.14 -25.51 -1.50
N PHE A 383 -15.88 -25.07 -1.45
CA PHE A 383 -15.56 -23.65 -1.29
C PHE A 383 -15.66 -22.83 -2.57
N THR A 384 -15.35 -23.39 -3.75
CA THR A 384 -15.22 -22.56 -4.96
C THR A 384 -16.55 -21.93 -5.36
N LEU A 385 -16.58 -20.60 -5.38
CA LEU A 385 -17.63 -19.78 -5.97
C LEU A 385 -17.14 -19.26 -7.32
N THR A 386 -18.05 -19.22 -8.29
CA THR A 386 -17.85 -18.42 -9.51
C THR A 386 -17.92 -16.93 -9.17
N GLU A 387 -17.35 -16.10 -10.02
CA GLU A 387 -17.42 -14.65 -9.92
C GLU A 387 -18.86 -14.14 -9.99
N ALA A 388 -19.74 -14.79 -10.77
CA ALA A 388 -21.17 -14.48 -10.80
C ALA A 388 -21.87 -14.81 -9.46
N GLU A 389 -21.64 -16.01 -8.90
CA GLU A 389 -22.23 -16.41 -7.61
C GLU A 389 -21.75 -15.51 -6.46
N ALA A 390 -20.45 -15.19 -6.45
CA ALA A 390 -19.84 -14.33 -5.45
C ALA A 390 -20.37 -12.88 -5.56
N THR A 391 -20.53 -12.37 -6.77
CA THR A 391 -21.13 -11.05 -7.01
C THR A 391 -22.59 -11.01 -6.55
N ALA A 392 -23.39 -12.02 -6.87
CA ALA A 392 -24.81 -12.08 -6.51
C ALA A 392 -25.01 -12.12 -4.98
N VAL A 393 -24.22 -12.93 -4.25
CA VAL A 393 -24.34 -12.99 -2.78
C VAL A 393 -23.84 -11.72 -2.09
N ILE A 394 -22.86 -11.03 -2.66
CA ILE A 394 -22.42 -9.72 -2.16
C ILE A 394 -23.49 -8.65 -2.39
N ALA A 395 -24.09 -8.60 -3.58
CA ALA A 395 -25.21 -7.71 -3.89
C ALA A 395 -26.39 -7.94 -2.93
N GLU A 396 -26.77 -9.22 -2.70
CA GLU A 396 -27.80 -9.58 -1.71
C GLU A 396 -27.43 -9.14 -0.28
N ARG A 397 -26.17 -9.35 0.14
CA ARG A 397 -25.70 -8.98 1.48
C ARG A 397 -25.77 -7.48 1.73
N LEU A 398 -25.34 -6.68 0.75
CA LEU A 398 -25.17 -5.24 0.90
C LEU A 398 -26.40 -4.44 0.47
N GLY A 399 -27.37 -5.07 -0.21
CA GLY A 399 -28.55 -4.38 -0.73
C GLY A 399 -28.22 -3.42 -1.86
N ILE A 400 -27.19 -3.73 -2.66
CA ILE A 400 -26.70 -2.89 -3.77
C ILE A 400 -26.87 -3.62 -5.11
N PRO A 401 -27.04 -2.91 -6.24
CA PRO A 401 -26.94 -3.52 -7.55
C PRO A 401 -25.52 -4.06 -7.78
N PRO A 402 -25.36 -5.18 -8.52
CA PRO A 402 -24.05 -5.69 -8.86
C PRO A 402 -23.33 -4.72 -9.81
N THR A 403 -22.04 -4.47 -9.56
CA THR A 403 -21.21 -3.60 -10.41
C THR A 403 -21.09 -4.14 -11.84
N ARG A 404 -20.87 -5.46 -11.96
CA ARG A 404 -20.86 -6.19 -13.22
C ARG A 404 -22.13 -7.02 -13.28
N VAL A 405 -22.96 -6.82 -14.31
CA VAL A 405 -24.21 -7.57 -14.48
C VAL A 405 -23.89 -8.90 -15.16
N PRO A 406 -23.96 -10.05 -14.46
CA PRO A 406 -23.85 -11.35 -15.13
C PRO A 406 -25.05 -11.54 -16.05
N GLY A 407 -24.85 -12.17 -17.21
CA GLY A 407 -25.93 -12.39 -18.18
C GLY A 407 -27.18 -13.03 -17.57
N GLU A 408 -27.02 -14.19 -16.92
CA GLU A 408 -28.08 -14.81 -16.11
C GLU A 408 -27.69 -14.73 -14.62
N ALA A 409 -28.56 -14.15 -13.79
CA ALA A 409 -28.30 -13.99 -12.37
C ALA A 409 -28.34 -15.37 -11.66
N PRO A 410 -27.23 -15.82 -11.05
CA PRO A 410 -27.20 -17.14 -10.44
C PRO A 410 -28.12 -17.23 -9.24
N ARG A 411 -28.80 -18.37 -9.09
CA ARG A 411 -29.63 -18.64 -7.91
C ARG A 411 -28.75 -18.75 -6.66
N ILE A 412 -28.99 -17.87 -5.68
CA ILE A 412 -28.24 -17.89 -4.42
C ILE A 412 -28.70 -19.07 -3.54
N THR A 413 -27.87 -20.11 -3.48
CA THR A 413 -28.09 -21.33 -2.70
C THR A 413 -27.63 -21.20 -1.24
N PHE A 414 -28.01 -22.15 -0.39
CA PHE A 414 -27.53 -22.21 0.99
C PHE A 414 -26.00 -22.38 1.07
N ARG A 415 -25.42 -23.21 0.19
CA ARG A 415 -23.96 -23.40 0.10
C ARG A 415 -23.24 -22.08 -0.17
N ILE A 416 -23.74 -21.28 -1.12
CA ILE A 416 -23.15 -19.98 -1.46
C ILE A 416 -23.15 -19.06 -0.24
N ARG A 417 -24.29 -18.94 0.46
CA ARG A 417 -24.39 -18.12 1.69
C ARG A 417 -23.50 -18.62 2.82
N LEU A 418 -23.35 -19.94 2.96
CA LEU A 418 -22.49 -20.55 3.98
C LEU A 418 -21.01 -20.23 3.70
N VAL A 419 -20.54 -20.43 2.46
CA VAL A 419 -19.17 -20.09 2.05
C VAL A 419 -18.90 -18.60 2.22
N ALA A 420 -19.82 -17.74 1.76
CA ALA A 420 -19.71 -16.29 1.96
C ALA A 420 -19.60 -15.95 3.45
N SER A 421 -20.41 -16.57 4.31
CA SER A 421 -20.38 -16.34 5.77
C SER A 421 -19.07 -16.81 6.42
N LEU A 422 -18.53 -17.96 6.00
CA LEU A 422 -17.22 -18.46 6.47
C LEU A 422 -16.10 -17.50 6.07
N LEU A 423 -16.19 -16.88 4.90
CA LEU A 423 -15.25 -15.90 4.37
C LEU A 423 -15.59 -14.45 4.76
N GLY A 424 -16.36 -14.23 5.84
CA GLY A 424 -16.59 -12.88 6.37
C GLY A 424 -17.61 -12.03 5.60
N ALA A 425 -18.25 -12.55 4.56
CA ALA A 425 -19.35 -11.94 3.82
C ALA A 425 -20.73 -12.51 4.21
N GLY A 426 -21.00 -12.68 5.51
CA GLY A 426 -22.29 -13.13 6.01
C GLY A 426 -23.37 -12.04 5.99
N ARG A 427 -24.66 -12.44 6.01
CA ARG A 427 -25.86 -11.56 5.94
C ARG A 427 -26.00 -10.54 7.08
N ARG A 428 -25.36 -10.75 8.22
CA ARG A 428 -25.44 -9.85 9.39
C ARG A 428 -24.04 -9.37 9.77
N PRO A 429 -23.71 -8.08 9.60
CA PRO A 429 -22.40 -7.52 10.00
C PRO A 429 -22.09 -7.75 11.49
N ASP A 430 -23.14 -7.69 12.30
CA ASP A 430 -23.23 -7.69 13.76
C ASP A 430 -23.25 -9.09 14.41
N ARG A 431 -23.60 -10.15 13.66
CA ARG A 431 -23.47 -11.54 14.14
C ARG A 431 -22.21 -12.19 13.57
N THR A 432 -21.17 -12.26 14.40
CA THR A 432 -19.97 -13.03 14.11
C THR A 432 -20.34 -14.51 14.02
N SER A 433 -20.11 -15.13 12.86
CA SER A 433 -20.08 -16.59 12.80
C SER A 433 -18.98 -17.05 13.76
N ARG A 434 -19.28 -18.01 14.64
CA ARG A 434 -18.31 -18.58 15.59
C ARG A 434 -17.10 -19.24 14.89
N PHE A 435 -17.20 -19.49 13.57
CA PHE A 435 -16.20 -20.19 12.77
C PHE A 435 -15.84 -19.42 11.48
N ARG A 436 -15.46 -18.13 11.58
CA ARG A 436 -14.95 -17.38 10.41
C ARG A 436 -13.52 -17.79 10.08
N LEU A 437 -13.25 -17.95 8.78
CA LEU A 437 -11.89 -18.07 8.27
C LEU A 437 -11.20 -16.69 8.30
N PRO A 438 -9.86 -16.67 8.49
CA PRO A 438 -9.11 -15.43 8.67
C PRO A 438 -8.98 -14.64 7.36
N VAL A 439 -9.89 -13.68 7.15
CA VAL A 439 -9.92 -12.79 5.95
C VAL A 439 -9.72 -11.30 6.25
N ARG A 440 -9.75 -10.89 7.53
CA ARG A 440 -9.50 -9.49 7.98
C ARG A 440 -8.02 -9.24 8.22
N LYS A 441 -7.57 -7.98 8.06
CA LYS A 441 -6.18 -7.51 8.27
C LYS A 441 -5.44 -8.16 9.44
N ILE A 442 -6.02 -8.08 10.64
CA ILE A 442 -5.41 -8.58 11.89
C ILE A 442 -5.12 -10.09 11.85
N TYR A 443 -5.88 -10.83 11.04
CA TYR A 443 -5.71 -12.26 10.84
C TYR A 443 -5.02 -12.58 9.51
N THR A 444 -5.14 -11.75 8.48
CA THR A 444 -4.40 -11.95 7.22
C THR A 444 -2.92 -11.77 7.46
N GLN A 445 -2.42 -10.91 8.35
CA GLN A 445 -1.00 -10.97 8.70
C GLN A 445 -0.62 -12.32 9.30
N LEU A 446 -1.39 -12.94 10.19
CA LEU A 446 -1.06 -14.27 10.77
C LEU A 446 -1.29 -15.45 9.83
N PHE A 447 -2.21 -15.32 8.87
CA PHE A 447 -2.66 -16.41 7.99
C PHE A 447 -2.39 -16.13 6.50
N SER A 448 -1.64 -15.05 6.21
CA SER A 448 -1.29 -14.60 4.86
C SER A 448 -0.68 -15.80 4.15
N PRO A 449 -1.29 -16.24 3.04
CA PRO A 449 -0.86 -17.43 2.36
C PRO A 449 0.61 -17.28 2.01
N SER A 450 1.40 -18.34 2.19
CA SER A 450 2.66 -18.43 1.48
C SER A 450 2.38 -18.23 -0.02
N SER A 451 3.19 -17.40 -0.67
CA SER A 451 3.20 -17.12 -2.12
C SER A 451 3.01 -18.37 -3.01
N ALA A 452 3.34 -19.56 -2.50
CA ALA A 452 3.12 -20.87 -3.09
C ALA A 452 1.67 -21.28 -3.44
N THR A 453 0.63 -20.53 -3.09
CA THR A 453 -0.78 -20.90 -3.39
C THR A 453 -1.53 -19.91 -4.30
N TYR A 454 -0.85 -18.84 -4.72
CA TYR A 454 -1.40 -17.85 -5.64
C TYR A 454 -1.32 -18.36 -7.07
N SER A 455 -2.39 -18.15 -7.81
CA SER A 455 -2.42 -18.25 -9.27
C SER A 455 -3.23 -17.06 -9.75
N PRO A 456 -2.90 -16.46 -10.90
CA PRO A 456 -3.69 -15.37 -11.47
C PRO A 456 -5.21 -15.68 -11.48
N PRO A 457 -6.06 -14.66 -11.32
CA PRO A 457 -5.71 -13.25 -11.16
C PRO A 457 -5.17 -12.89 -9.76
N PHE A 458 -4.10 -12.09 -9.70
CA PHE A 458 -3.48 -11.62 -8.46
C PHE A 458 -4.13 -10.37 -7.86
N PHE A 459 -4.94 -9.65 -8.64
CA PHE A 459 -5.61 -8.40 -8.26
C PHE A 459 -4.65 -7.35 -7.68
N LYS A 460 -3.55 -7.10 -8.38
CA LYS A 460 -2.62 -6.02 -8.05
C LYS A 460 -2.94 -4.76 -8.80
N CYS A 461 -2.48 -3.63 -8.30
CA CYS A 461 -2.71 -2.33 -8.91
C CYS A 461 -1.61 -1.32 -8.62
N PHE A 462 -1.55 -0.30 -9.47
CA PHE A 462 -0.67 0.86 -9.33
C PHE A 462 -1.36 2.09 -9.92
N LEU A 463 -0.91 3.28 -9.52
CA LEU A 463 -1.51 4.54 -9.95
C LEU A 463 -0.59 5.31 -10.90
N ARG A 464 -1.20 5.97 -11.88
CA ARG A 464 -0.58 7.05 -12.65
C ARG A 464 -1.33 8.35 -12.37
N LEU A 465 -0.59 9.41 -12.10
CA LEU A 465 -1.11 10.75 -11.92
C LEU A 465 -0.55 11.64 -13.03
N ASP A 466 -1.43 12.17 -13.88
CA ASP A 466 -1.08 13.16 -14.90
C ASP A 466 -1.49 14.55 -14.39
N VAL A 467 -0.52 15.43 -14.25
CA VAL A 467 -0.66 16.76 -13.67
C VAL A 467 -0.70 17.80 -14.77
N THR A 468 -1.61 18.75 -14.60
CA THR A 468 -1.72 19.98 -15.39
C THR A 468 -1.88 21.16 -14.43
N PRO A 469 -1.75 22.42 -14.88
CA PRO A 469 -2.04 23.57 -14.02
C PRO A 469 -3.47 23.54 -13.44
N GLU A 470 -4.41 22.96 -14.17
CA GLU A 470 -5.84 23.01 -13.83
C GLU A 470 -6.31 21.80 -12.99
N ALA A 471 -5.73 20.62 -13.20
CA ALA A 471 -6.19 19.37 -12.61
C ALA A 471 -5.13 18.27 -12.54
N VAL A 472 -5.41 17.26 -11.71
CA VAL A 472 -4.70 15.98 -11.67
C VAL A 472 -5.65 14.88 -12.15
N ARG A 473 -5.27 14.16 -13.20
CA ARG A 473 -5.95 12.94 -13.59
C ARG A 473 -5.30 11.76 -12.87
N LEU A 474 -6.01 11.17 -11.93
CA LEU A 474 -5.59 9.95 -11.22
C LEU A 474 -6.24 8.75 -11.88
N ARG A 475 -5.43 7.76 -12.27
CA ARG A 475 -5.87 6.48 -12.85
C ARG A 475 -5.30 5.31 -12.06
N CYS A 476 -6.16 4.35 -11.72
CA CYS A 476 -5.78 3.08 -11.12
C CYS A 476 -5.73 2.00 -12.20
N PHE A 477 -4.57 1.35 -12.36
CA PHE A 477 -4.36 0.29 -13.34
C PHE A 477 -4.31 -1.08 -12.67
N ALA A 478 -4.91 -2.09 -13.29
CA ALA A 478 -4.86 -3.46 -12.85
C ALA A 478 -3.61 -4.21 -13.35
N ALA A 479 -3.11 -5.11 -12.50
CA ALA A 479 -2.10 -6.11 -12.81
C ALA A 479 -2.58 -7.48 -12.30
N THR A 480 -3.07 -8.30 -13.24
CA THR A 480 -3.69 -9.59 -12.91
C THR A 480 -2.71 -10.76 -12.94
N GLY A 481 -1.55 -10.60 -13.61
CA GLY A 481 -0.61 -11.69 -13.91
C GLY A 481 -0.90 -12.43 -15.23
N ASN A 482 -1.88 -11.96 -15.99
CA ASN A 482 -2.18 -12.46 -17.33
C ASN A 482 -1.51 -11.59 -18.41
N LEU A 483 -1.09 -12.20 -19.51
CA LEU A 483 -0.32 -11.52 -20.57
C LEU A 483 -1.07 -10.37 -21.24
N ALA A 484 -2.38 -10.51 -21.47
CA ALA A 484 -3.15 -9.46 -22.13
C ALA A 484 -3.13 -8.16 -21.31
N GLN A 485 -3.27 -8.26 -19.99
CA GLN A 485 -3.22 -7.13 -19.07
C GLN A 485 -1.79 -6.63 -18.81
N GLU A 486 -0.74 -7.41 -19.05
CA GLU A 486 0.63 -6.88 -19.06
C GLU A 486 0.86 -5.95 -20.26
N ILE A 487 0.31 -6.30 -21.43
CA ILE A 487 0.49 -5.55 -22.69
C ILE A 487 -0.37 -4.29 -22.70
N ASP A 488 -1.63 -4.40 -22.27
CA ASP A 488 -2.59 -3.29 -22.18
C ASP A 488 -3.28 -3.29 -20.79
N PRO A 489 -2.61 -2.73 -19.75
CA PRO A 489 -3.14 -2.70 -18.38
C PRO A 489 -4.51 -2.01 -18.30
N PRO A 490 -5.57 -2.68 -17.81
CA PRO A 490 -6.89 -2.08 -17.69
C PRO A 490 -6.92 -0.93 -16.69
N VAL A 491 -7.73 0.08 -16.96
CA VAL A 491 -8.02 1.18 -16.03
C VAL A 491 -9.24 0.81 -15.17
N GLU A 492 -9.02 0.57 -13.89
CA GLU A 492 -10.07 0.12 -12.94
C GLU A 492 -10.85 1.27 -12.30
N ASP A 493 -10.22 2.43 -12.22
CA ASP A 493 -10.85 3.68 -11.77
C ASP A 493 -10.11 4.89 -12.35
N GLU A 494 -10.85 5.96 -12.58
CA GLU A 494 -10.34 7.21 -13.08
C GLU A 494 -11.09 8.38 -12.43
N VAL A 495 -10.33 9.39 -12.01
CA VAL A 495 -10.90 10.65 -11.51
C VAL A 495 -10.06 11.84 -11.94
N ILE A 496 -10.73 12.93 -12.30
CA ILE A 496 -10.10 14.24 -12.54
C ILE A 496 -10.30 15.06 -11.27
N ILE A 497 -9.20 15.52 -10.68
CA ILE A 497 -9.16 16.27 -9.42
C ILE A 497 -8.78 17.71 -9.75
N PRO A 498 -9.70 18.68 -9.63
CA PRO A 498 -9.40 20.08 -9.88
C PRO A 498 -8.32 20.62 -8.91
N LEU A 499 -7.37 21.40 -9.43
CA LEU A 499 -6.34 22.10 -8.64
C LEU A 499 -6.73 23.55 -8.34
N THR A 500 -7.58 24.14 -9.19
CA THR A 500 -8.17 25.46 -8.98
C THR A 500 -9.57 25.31 -8.39
N ARG A 501 -9.94 26.19 -7.45
CA ARG A 501 -11.34 26.30 -7.01
C ARG A 501 -12.16 26.85 -8.18
N SER A 502 -13.15 26.09 -8.64
CA SER A 502 -14.21 26.55 -9.55
C SER A 502 -15.20 27.46 -8.83
#